data_AF-A0A6P0KKJ8-F1
#
_entry.id   AF-A0A6P0KKJ8-F1
#
_cell.length_a   1.000
_cell.length_b   1.000
_cell.length_c   1.000
_cell.angle_alpha   90.00
_cell.angle_beta   90.00
_cell.angle_gamma   90.00
#
_symmetry.space_group_name_H-M   'P 1'
#
loop_
_entity.id
_entity.type
_entity.pdbx_description
1 polymer ?
#
loop_
_entity_poly.entity_id
_entity_poly.type
_entity_poly.pdbx_seq_one_letter_code
_entity_poly.pdbx_strand_id
1 'polypeptide(L)'
;MNKCVCTTEAAALLGISSRRLRQLLDSGRVRGAYKSGKFWIIPLFNGLPQISKGSRGPKGKWRKNRAPALAKINVNRNRIGTNNGKPREQRQPVISVKRSGNNLYGNQVEILGPCRIVYQPDKPLNCGARLWIETFSDVHFIGGCFPATS
;
A
#
# COMPACT_ATOMS: atom_id res chain seq x y z
N MET A 1 7.42 6.86 6.13
CA MET A 1 8.01 6.86 4.78
C MET A 1 8.28 5.42 4.36
N ASN A 2 7.68 4.94 3.27
CA ASN A 2 8.10 3.67 2.68
C ASN A 2 9.43 3.86 1.96
N LYS A 3 10.50 3.72 2.74
CA LYS A 3 11.88 3.78 2.28
C LYS A 3 12.09 2.68 1.24
N CYS A 4 12.55 3.07 0.06
CA CYS A 4 13.09 2.12 -0.91
C CYS A 4 14.60 2.09 -0.75
N VAL A 5 15.18 0.92 -0.92
CA VAL A 5 16.61 0.72 -0.74
C VAL A 5 17.22 0.03 -1.94
N CYS A 6 18.52 0.20 -2.12
CA CYS A 6 19.29 -0.51 -3.13
C CYS A 6 19.66 -1.92 -2.63
N THR A 7 20.21 -2.74 -3.52
CA THR A 7 20.53 -4.15 -3.23
C THR A 7 21.43 -4.33 -2.02
N THR A 8 22.45 -3.48 -1.85
CA THR A 8 23.41 -3.62 -0.74
C THR A 8 22.73 -3.42 0.63
N GLU A 9 21.94 -2.36 0.76
CA GLU A 9 21.21 -2.06 1.99
C GLU A 9 20.11 -3.09 2.27
N ALA A 10 19.36 -3.52 1.24
CA ALA A 10 18.38 -4.60 1.39
C ALA A 10 19.01 -5.92 1.83
N ALA A 11 20.20 -6.25 1.33
CA ALA A 11 20.90 -7.48 1.69
C ALA A 11 21.34 -7.47 3.16
N ALA A 12 21.85 -6.33 3.63
CA ALA A 12 22.20 -6.10 5.02
C ALA A 12 20.98 -6.25 5.94
N LEU A 13 19.85 -5.63 5.59
CA LEU A 13 18.59 -5.74 6.35
C LEU A 13 18.07 -7.18 6.47
N LEU A 14 18.32 -7.99 5.44
CA LEU A 14 17.91 -9.40 5.40
C LEU A 14 18.93 -10.35 6.02
N GLY A 15 20.12 -9.87 6.40
CA GLY A 15 21.21 -10.72 6.88
C GLY A 15 21.70 -11.73 5.84
N ILE A 16 21.65 -11.39 4.54
CA ILE A 16 22.10 -12.26 3.44
C ILE A 16 23.14 -11.55 2.58
N SER A 17 23.90 -12.30 1.78
CA SER A 17 24.83 -11.69 0.83
C SER A 17 24.11 -10.94 -0.28
N SER A 18 24.71 -9.86 -0.77
CA SER A 18 24.19 -9.11 -1.93
C SER A 18 24.01 -10.00 -3.17
N ARG A 19 24.90 -10.99 -3.35
CA ARG A 19 24.79 -11.99 -4.41
C ARG A 19 23.52 -12.83 -4.26
N ARG A 20 23.20 -13.29 -3.04
CA ARG A 20 21.99 -14.05 -2.77
C ARG A 20 20.73 -13.21 -3.02
N LEU A 21 20.75 -11.94 -2.64
CA LEU A 21 19.63 -11.05 -2.91
C LEU A 21 19.42 -10.83 -4.42
N ARG A 22 20.49 -10.66 -5.21
CA ARG A 22 20.37 -10.58 -6.69
C ARG A 22 19.71 -11.81 -7.29
N GLN A 23 20.07 -13.02 -6.85
CA GLN A 23 19.39 -14.25 -7.29
C GLN A 23 17.89 -14.23 -6.97
N LEU A 24 17.51 -13.71 -5.79
CA LEU A 24 16.10 -13.59 -5.42
C LEU A 24 15.38 -12.54 -6.27
N LEU A 25 16.05 -11.43 -6.62
CA LEU A 25 15.51 -10.40 -7.51
C LEU A 25 15.32 -10.95 -8.92
N ASP A 26 16.34 -11.62 -9.47
CA ASP A 26 16.31 -12.20 -10.82
C ASP A 26 15.27 -13.32 -10.94
N SER A 27 15.00 -14.06 -9.86
CA SER A 27 13.92 -15.05 -9.80
C SER A 27 12.54 -14.46 -9.46
N GLY A 28 12.41 -13.13 -9.40
CA GLY A 28 11.13 -12.46 -9.10
C GLY A 28 10.61 -12.68 -7.67
N ARG A 29 11.48 -13.09 -6.76
CA ARG A 29 11.12 -13.49 -5.39
C ARG A 29 11.16 -12.36 -4.37
N VAL A 30 11.52 -11.14 -4.76
CA VAL A 30 11.48 -9.96 -3.88
C VAL A 30 10.27 -9.11 -4.26
N ARG A 31 9.32 -9.01 -3.33
CA ARG A 31 8.01 -8.39 -3.58
C ARG A 31 8.16 -6.91 -3.94
N GLY A 32 7.59 -6.51 -5.07
CA GLY A 32 7.52 -5.11 -5.51
C GLY A 32 8.86 -4.50 -5.91
N ALA A 33 9.93 -5.31 -5.98
CA ALA A 33 11.20 -4.83 -6.50
C ALA A 33 11.11 -4.61 -8.02
N TYR A 34 11.72 -3.53 -8.51
CA TYR A 34 11.78 -3.20 -9.93
C TYR A 34 13.14 -2.61 -10.29
N LYS A 35 13.48 -2.59 -11.59
CA LYS A 35 14.70 -1.95 -12.07
C LYS A 35 14.45 -0.51 -12.47
N SER A 36 15.37 0.37 -12.07
CA SER A 36 15.53 1.72 -12.63
C SER A 36 16.94 1.80 -13.23
N GLY A 37 17.03 1.67 -14.56
CA GLY A 37 18.29 1.46 -15.26
C GLY A 37 19.03 0.21 -14.77
N LYS A 38 20.28 0.38 -14.32
CA LYS A 38 21.13 -0.70 -13.81
C LYS A 38 20.88 -1.06 -12.33
N PHE A 39 20.02 -0.34 -11.63
CA PHE A 39 19.82 -0.49 -10.20
C PHE A 39 18.48 -1.15 -9.88
N TRP A 40 18.48 -2.01 -8.85
CA TRP A 40 17.26 -2.53 -8.25
C TRP A 40 16.75 -1.57 -7.17
N ILE A 41 15.49 -1.17 -7.31
CA ILE A 41 14.75 -0.45 -6.28
C ILE A 41 13.89 -1.45 -5.53
N ILE A 42 14.13 -1.58 -4.22
CA ILE A 42 13.52 -2.60 -3.38
C ILE A 42 12.67 -1.90 -2.32
N PRO A 43 11.34 -2.03 -2.36
CA PRO A 43 10.48 -1.44 -1.35
C PRO A 43 10.63 -2.19 -0.02
N LEU A 44 10.74 -1.43 1.08
CA LEU A 44 10.67 -1.97 2.42
C LEU A 44 9.22 -2.01 2.91
N PHE A 45 8.85 -3.11 3.55
CA PHE A 45 7.57 -3.30 4.22
C PHE A 45 7.86 -3.50 5.70
N ASN A 46 7.40 -2.57 6.56
CA ASN A 46 7.74 -2.53 7.99
C ASN A 46 9.28 -2.55 8.22
N GLY A 47 10.02 -1.80 7.40
CA GLY A 47 11.48 -1.68 7.51
C GLY A 47 12.29 -2.82 6.87
N LEU A 48 11.66 -3.84 6.29
CA LEU A 48 12.36 -4.99 5.70
C LEU A 48 11.89 -5.35 4.28
N PRO A 49 12.77 -5.83 3.39
CA PRO A 49 12.35 -6.39 2.12
C PRO A 49 11.54 -7.69 2.32
N GLN A 50 10.51 -7.90 1.51
CA GLN A 50 9.66 -9.10 1.61
C GLN A 50 10.01 -10.12 0.52
N ILE A 51 10.44 -11.32 0.93
CA ILE A 51 10.80 -12.42 0.02
C ILE A 51 9.66 -13.46 -0.06
N SER A 52 9.30 -13.90 -1.27
CA SER A 52 8.35 -14.99 -1.50
C SER A 52 8.99 -16.35 -1.22
N LYS A 53 8.19 -17.32 -0.75
CA LYS A 53 8.69 -18.66 -0.40
C LYS A 53 9.14 -19.41 -1.67
N GLY A 54 10.26 -20.12 -1.55
CA GLY A 54 10.72 -21.07 -2.55
C GLY A 54 10.20 -22.46 -2.22
N SER A 55 10.17 -23.34 -3.22
CA SER A 55 9.66 -24.72 -3.09
C SER A 55 10.67 -25.69 -2.46
N ARG A 56 11.98 -25.44 -2.57
CA ARG A 56 13.05 -26.32 -2.06
C ARG A 56 13.95 -25.63 -1.01
N GLY A 57 14.55 -26.43 -0.12
CA GLY A 57 15.55 -26.01 0.86
C GLY A 57 14.99 -25.56 2.22
N PRO A 58 15.88 -25.23 3.19
CA PRO A 58 15.48 -24.80 4.53
C PRO A 58 14.54 -23.59 4.47
N LYS A 59 13.36 -23.72 5.08
CA LYS A 59 12.41 -22.60 5.20
C LYS A 59 13.05 -21.57 6.13
N GLY A 60 13.28 -20.36 5.63
CA GLY A 60 13.76 -19.28 6.49
C GLY A 60 12.78 -19.04 7.64
N LYS A 61 13.28 -18.89 8.87
CA LYS A 61 12.51 -18.57 10.08
C LYS A 61 11.98 -17.11 10.08
N TRP A 62 11.73 -16.56 8.91
CA TRP A 62 11.34 -15.16 8.72
C TRP A 62 9.84 -15.06 8.86
N ARG A 63 9.37 -14.86 10.11
CA ARG A 63 8.11 -14.16 10.48
C ARG A 63 7.78 -14.32 11.97
N LYS A 64 7.73 -13.20 12.71
CA LYS A 64 6.77 -13.06 13.83
C LYS A 64 5.76 -11.92 13.62
N ASN A 65 5.97 -11.02 12.66
CA ASN A 65 5.09 -9.86 12.47
C ASN A 65 4.03 -10.11 11.38
N ARG A 66 2.79 -9.70 11.66
CA ARG A 66 1.66 -9.75 10.73
C ARG A 66 2.00 -8.92 9.49
N ALA A 67 1.66 -9.44 8.30
CA ALA A 67 1.84 -8.68 7.07
C ALA A 67 1.05 -7.35 7.16
N PRO A 68 1.59 -6.23 6.65
CA PRO A 68 0.88 -4.97 6.66
C PRO A 68 -0.43 -5.11 5.87
N ALA A 69 -1.53 -4.65 6.45
CA ALA A 69 -2.82 -4.68 5.79
C ALA A 69 -2.84 -3.69 4.63
N LEU A 70 -3.35 -4.15 3.50
CA LEU A 70 -3.56 -3.32 2.31
C LEU A 70 -4.63 -2.26 2.61
N ALA A 71 -4.29 -1.00 2.35
CA ALA A 71 -5.25 0.09 2.37
C ALA A 71 -5.89 0.24 0.98
N LYS A 72 -7.21 0.42 0.96
CA LYS A 72 -7.99 0.77 -0.24
C LYS A 72 -8.55 2.17 -0.05
N ILE A 73 -8.14 3.08 -0.92
CA ILE A 73 -8.55 4.48 -0.89
C ILE A 73 -9.51 4.71 -2.06
N ASN A 74 -10.67 5.28 -1.78
CA ASN A 74 -11.69 5.56 -2.77
C ASN A 74 -12.18 7.00 -2.64
N VAL A 75 -12.44 7.62 -3.80
CA VAL A 75 -13.10 8.93 -3.87
C VAL A 75 -14.60 8.68 -4.08
N ASN A 76 -15.40 9.03 -3.07
CA ASN A 76 -16.83 8.75 -3.05
C ASN A 76 -17.60 9.76 -3.93
N ARG A 77 -17.83 9.38 -5.20
CA ARG A 77 -18.60 10.16 -6.16
C ARG A 77 -20.00 10.54 -5.67
N ASN A 78 -20.68 9.66 -4.93
CA ASN A 78 -22.04 9.92 -4.44
C ASN A 78 -22.02 11.07 -3.43
N ARG A 79 -21.07 11.07 -2.48
CA ARG A 79 -20.89 12.18 -1.54
C ARG A 79 -20.51 13.49 -2.24
N ILE A 80 -19.68 13.44 -3.27
CA ILE A 80 -19.37 14.62 -4.09
C ILE A 80 -20.66 15.20 -4.69
N GLY A 81 -21.48 14.35 -5.33
CA GLY A 81 -22.77 14.76 -5.87
C GLY A 81 -23.69 15.39 -4.83
N THR A 82 -23.86 14.75 -3.67
CA THR A 82 -24.67 15.29 -2.56
C THR A 82 -24.13 16.61 -2.01
N ASN A 83 -22.80 16.76 -1.90
CA ASN A 83 -22.17 17.95 -1.34
C ASN A 83 -22.34 19.19 -2.20
N ASN A 84 -22.50 19.04 -3.52
CA ASN A 84 -22.61 20.17 -4.46
C ASN A 84 -23.82 21.07 -4.14
N GLY A 85 -24.93 20.48 -3.67
CA GLY A 85 -26.14 21.22 -3.28
C GLY A 85 -26.17 21.65 -1.81
N LYS A 86 -25.09 21.44 -1.04
CA LYS A 86 -25.06 21.68 0.40
C LYS A 86 -24.19 22.89 0.79
N PRO A 87 -24.59 23.65 1.82
CA PRO A 87 -23.72 24.66 2.42
C PRO A 87 -22.47 23.98 3.01
N ARG A 88 -21.38 24.74 3.12
CA ARG A 88 -20.04 24.23 3.50
C ARG A 88 -20.07 23.37 4.77
N GLU A 89 -20.89 23.77 5.73
CA GLU A 89 -21.05 23.20 7.07
C GLU A 89 -21.66 21.79 7.04
N GLN A 90 -22.45 21.48 6.01
CA GLN A 90 -23.16 20.21 5.86
C GLN A 90 -22.46 19.25 4.89
N ARG A 91 -21.32 19.66 4.32
CA ARG A 91 -20.56 18.83 3.37
C ARG A 91 -19.82 17.73 4.11
N GLN A 92 -19.96 16.52 3.59
CA GLN A 92 -19.31 15.34 4.17
C GLN A 92 -17.95 15.07 3.50
N PRO A 93 -16.97 14.50 4.23
CA PRO A 93 -15.71 14.09 3.64
C PRO A 93 -15.90 13.02 2.57
N VAL A 94 -15.15 13.14 1.47
CA VAL A 94 -15.36 12.34 0.25
C VAL A 94 -14.32 11.25 0.02
N ILE A 95 -13.16 11.34 0.68
CA ILE A 95 -12.08 10.36 0.52
C ILE A 95 -12.22 9.32 1.63
N SER A 96 -12.44 8.05 1.28
CA SER A 96 -12.49 6.93 2.22
C SER A 96 -11.22 6.12 2.17
N VAL A 97 -10.65 5.76 3.31
CA VAL A 97 -9.49 4.86 3.47
C VAL A 97 -9.93 3.65 4.28
N LYS A 98 -9.97 2.48 3.63
CA LYS A 98 -10.29 1.21 4.27
C LYS A 98 -9.02 0.40 4.52
N ARG A 99 -8.73 0.07 5.79
CA ARG A 99 -7.55 -0.72 6.19
C ARG A 99 -7.89 -1.60 7.39
N SER A 100 -7.57 -2.89 7.33
CA SER A 100 -7.79 -3.84 8.44
C SER A 100 -9.23 -3.90 8.99
N GLY A 101 -10.23 -3.59 8.17
CA GLY A 101 -11.64 -3.54 8.61
C GLY A 101 -12.12 -2.14 9.00
N ASN A 102 -11.22 -1.22 9.36
CA ASN A 102 -11.55 0.17 9.64
C ASN A 102 -11.82 0.93 8.35
N ASN A 103 -12.78 1.85 8.37
CA ASN A 103 -13.09 2.75 7.25
C ASN A 103 -13.16 4.19 7.78
N LEU A 104 -12.17 4.99 7.38
CA LEU A 104 -12.04 6.39 7.80
C LEU A 104 -12.26 7.31 6.60
N TYR A 105 -12.84 8.47 6.85
CA TYR A 105 -13.10 9.49 5.85
C TYR A 105 -12.37 10.79 6.16
N GLY A 106 -11.94 11.49 5.12
CA GLY A 106 -11.41 12.84 5.23
C GLY A 106 -11.53 13.62 3.92
N ASN A 107 -11.10 14.88 3.96
CA ASN A 107 -11.12 15.77 2.81
C ASN A 107 -9.82 15.73 2.01
N GLN A 108 -8.71 15.39 2.68
CA GLN A 108 -7.37 15.33 2.11
C GLN A 108 -6.62 14.17 2.74
N VAL A 109 -5.88 13.43 1.91
CA VAL A 109 -5.01 12.33 2.35
C VAL A 109 -3.66 12.41 1.66
N GLU A 110 -2.61 12.08 2.40
CA GLU A 110 -1.25 11.96 1.87
C GLU A 110 -0.80 10.50 1.98
N ILE A 111 -0.30 9.94 0.87
CA ILE A 111 0.25 8.58 0.83
C ILE A 111 1.77 8.68 0.88
N LEU A 112 2.38 8.22 1.98
CA LEU A 112 3.82 8.34 2.20
C LEU A 112 4.63 7.19 1.58
N GLY A 113 4.34 6.89 0.31
CA GLY A 113 5.01 5.83 -0.42
C GLY A 113 4.31 5.38 -1.71
N PRO A 114 4.77 4.28 -2.31
CA PRO A 114 4.20 3.78 -3.55
C PRO A 114 2.72 3.43 -3.38
N CYS A 115 1.95 3.65 -4.44
CA CYS A 115 0.56 3.24 -4.55
C CYS A 115 0.30 2.71 -5.97
N ARG A 116 -0.82 2.02 -6.12
CA ARG A 116 -1.33 1.58 -7.42
C ARG A 116 -2.74 2.10 -7.59
N ILE A 117 -3.03 2.69 -8.74
CA ILE A 117 -4.40 3.02 -9.14
C ILE A 117 -4.95 1.80 -9.88
N VAL A 118 -6.14 1.34 -9.47
CA VAL A 118 -6.80 0.15 -10.00
C VAL A 118 -8.16 0.56 -10.55
N TYR A 119 -8.41 0.22 -11.81
CA TYR A 119 -9.72 0.29 -12.44
C TYR A 119 -10.18 -1.13 -12.78
N GLN A 120 -11.33 -1.54 -12.25
CA GLN A 120 -11.88 -2.88 -12.42
C GLN A 120 -13.42 -2.81 -12.47
N PRO A 121 -14.02 -2.66 -13.66
CA PRO A 121 -15.46 -2.44 -13.81
C PRO A 121 -16.31 -3.66 -13.49
N ASP A 122 -15.84 -4.86 -13.87
CA ASP A 122 -16.60 -6.12 -13.77
C ASP A 122 -16.52 -6.77 -12.37
N LYS A 123 -15.58 -6.32 -11.55
CA LYS A 123 -15.39 -6.82 -10.18
C LYS A 123 -15.07 -5.65 -9.25
N PRO A 124 -16.08 -4.82 -8.93
CA PRO A 124 -15.90 -3.68 -8.05
C PRO A 124 -15.60 -4.13 -6.61
N LEU A 125 -15.14 -3.18 -5.78
CA LEU A 125 -15.09 -3.37 -4.33
C LEU A 125 -16.50 -3.56 -3.76
N ASN A 126 -16.60 -4.14 -2.56
CA ASN A 126 -17.89 -4.35 -1.87
C ASN A 126 -18.69 -3.04 -1.68
N CYS A 127 -18.04 -1.88 -1.70
CA CYS A 127 -18.70 -0.57 -1.65
C CYS A 127 -19.19 -0.05 -3.02
N GLY A 128 -19.07 -0.85 -4.09
CA GLY A 128 -19.43 -0.49 -5.47
C GLY A 128 -18.36 0.29 -6.24
N ALA A 129 -17.23 0.65 -5.61
CA ALA A 129 -16.16 1.37 -6.28
C ALA A 129 -15.49 0.53 -7.37
N ARG A 130 -15.46 1.08 -8.60
CA ARG A 130 -14.78 0.49 -9.77
C ARG A 130 -13.38 1.04 -10.00
N LEU A 131 -13.07 2.20 -9.43
CA LEU A 131 -11.74 2.80 -9.45
C LEU A 131 -11.33 3.09 -8.00
N TRP A 132 -10.14 2.65 -7.61
CA TRP A 132 -9.60 2.92 -6.29
C TRP A 132 -8.08 2.93 -6.31
N ILE A 133 -7.48 3.40 -5.22
CA ILE A 133 -6.04 3.40 -5.00
C ILE A 133 -5.72 2.35 -3.94
N GLU A 134 -4.74 1.50 -4.20
CA GLU A 134 -4.25 0.50 -3.27
C GLU A 134 -2.84 0.86 -2.81
N THR A 135 -2.58 0.73 -1.51
CA THR A 135 -1.26 0.98 -0.96
C THR A 135 -0.99 0.15 0.28
N PHE A 136 0.28 -0.24 0.47
CA PHE A 136 0.78 -0.77 1.75
C PHE A 136 1.46 0.33 2.57
N SER A 137 1.63 1.53 1.99
CA SER A 137 2.22 2.70 2.62
C SER A 137 1.29 3.31 3.66
N ASP A 138 1.86 4.11 4.54
CA ASP A 138 1.10 4.90 5.50
C ASP A 138 0.32 5.99 4.79
N VAL A 139 -0.89 6.23 5.30
CA VAL A 139 -1.83 7.22 4.79
C VAL A 139 -2.16 8.17 5.92
N HIS A 140 -1.87 9.46 5.74
CA HIS A 140 -2.17 10.50 6.71
C HIS A 140 -3.36 11.32 6.24
N PHE A 141 -4.26 11.63 7.15
CA PHE A 141 -5.36 12.57 6.89
C PHE A 141 -4.91 13.98 7.25
N ILE A 142 -5.06 14.91 6.31
CA ILE A 142 -4.79 16.33 6.57
C ILE A 142 -6.11 17.00 7.00
N GLY A 143 -6.08 17.66 8.16
CA GLY A 143 -7.28 18.30 8.73
C GLY A 143 -8.24 17.35 9.45
N GLY A 144 -7.80 16.14 9.82
CA GLY A 144 -8.58 15.19 10.62
C GLY A 144 -9.27 14.08 9.81
N CYS A 145 -9.76 13.06 10.52
CA CYS A 145 -10.50 11.95 9.92
C CYS A 145 -11.72 11.58 10.77
N PHE A 146 -12.74 11.04 10.11
CA PHE A 146 -14.01 10.65 10.74
C PHE A 146 -14.31 9.19 10.41
N PRO A 147 -14.77 8.37 11.35
CA PRO A 147 -15.21 7.01 11.04
C PRO A 147 -16.40 7.05 10.07
N ALA A 148 -16.56 5.99 9.28
CA ALA A 148 -17.79 5.77 8.54
C ALA A 148 -18.96 5.77 9.54
N THR A 149 -19.90 6.71 9.38
CA THR A 149 -21.14 6.73 10.15
C THR A 149 -21.93 5.46 9.84
N SER A 150 -22.33 4.74 10.90
CA SER A 150 -23.21 3.56 10.83
C SER A 150 -24.55 3.89 10.20
#